data_AF-A0AAV4LIJ9-F1
#
_entry.id   AF-A0AAV4LIJ9-F1
#
_cell.length_a   1.000
_cell.length_b   1.000
_cell.length_c   1.000
_cell.angle_alpha   90.00
_cell.angle_beta   90.00
_cell.angle_gamma   90.00
#
_symmetry.space_group_name_H-M   'P 1'
#
loop_
_entity.id
_entity.type
_entity.pdbx_description
1 polymer ?
#
loop_
_entity_poly.entity_id
_entity_poly.type
_entity_poly.pdbx_seq_one_letter_code
_entity_poly.pdbx_strand_id
1 'polypeptide(L)'
;MEVTFEALREAGVVLPKQVGVTASIVGALVIGQAAISAGLASSPMVMVAALTGISSFMIPRFTAGIALRWLRFPIIILAGTLGLLGIMLGVIGIVVHLSTLRSFGVPYLKPLAPLKVRSLLDTIVRSPVWARYVRTHLTGESNKYKQSPGLKPGPEKGGD
;
A
#
# COMPACT_ATOMS: atom_id res chain seq x y z
N MET A 1 7.94 -0.37 -19.28
CA MET A 1 8.93 0.02 -18.26
C MET A 1 8.87 -0.78 -16.97
N GLU A 2 7.71 -1.30 -16.54
CA GLU A 2 7.61 -1.98 -15.24
C GLU A 2 8.53 -3.19 -15.05
N VAL A 3 8.74 -3.99 -16.11
CA VAL A 3 9.68 -5.14 -16.08
C VAL A 3 11.10 -4.68 -15.78
N THR A 4 11.55 -3.60 -16.42
CA THR A 4 12.87 -3.00 -16.21
C THR A 4 13.04 -2.51 -14.77
N PHE A 5 12.00 -1.87 -14.21
CA PHE A 5 12.03 -1.40 -12.82
C PHE A 5 12.12 -2.56 -11.82
N GLU A 6 11.40 -3.65 -12.03
CA GLU A 6 11.50 -4.81 -11.14
C GLU A 6 12.85 -5.51 -11.29
N ALA A 7 13.39 -5.62 -12.52
CA ALA A 7 14.73 -6.18 -12.76
C ALA A 7 15.84 -5.35 -12.08
N LEU A 8 15.79 -4.02 -12.20
CA LEU A 8 16.72 -3.12 -11.52
C LEU A 8 16.61 -3.26 -9.99
N ARG A 9 15.39 -3.41 -9.48
CA ARG A 9 15.15 -3.57 -8.04
C ARG A 9 15.67 -4.90 -7.52
N GLU A 10 15.45 -5.99 -8.23
CA GLU A 10 15.92 -7.32 -7.86
C GLU A 10 17.44 -7.39 -7.90
N ALA A 11 18.07 -6.80 -8.92
CA ALA A 11 19.52 -6.62 -8.99
C ALA A 11 20.04 -5.79 -7.80
N GLY A 12 19.35 -4.71 -7.43
CA GLY A 12 19.72 -3.85 -6.29
C GLY A 12 19.63 -4.55 -4.93
N VAL A 13 18.73 -5.53 -4.78
CA VAL A 13 18.57 -6.32 -3.54
C VAL A 13 19.65 -7.41 -3.42
N VAL A 14 20.08 -7.99 -4.53
CA VAL A 14 21.11 -9.05 -4.55
C VAL A 14 22.51 -8.50 -4.25
N LEU A 15 22.80 -7.28 -4.68
CA LEU A 15 24.12 -6.67 -4.52
C LEU A 15 24.36 -6.11 -3.11
N PRO A 16 25.62 -6.00 -2.65
CA PRO A 16 25.96 -5.32 -1.39
C PRO A 16 25.45 -3.87 -1.39
N LYS A 17 24.95 -3.39 -0.24
CA LYS A 17 24.21 -2.10 -0.12
C LYS A 17 24.78 -0.92 -0.94
N GLN A 18 26.08 -0.65 -0.83
CA GLN A 18 26.73 0.48 -1.51
C GLN A 18 26.76 0.30 -3.03
N VAL A 19 27.00 -0.92 -3.51
CA VAL A 19 27.03 -1.26 -4.93
C VAL A 19 25.61 -1.33 -5.49
N GLY A 20 24.66 -1.92 -4.76
CA GLY A 20 23.27 -2.07 -5.18
C GLY A 20 22.55 -0.74 -5.39
N VAL A 21 22.73 0.22 -4.47
CA VAL A 21 22.17 1.57 -4.64
C VAL A 21 22.80 2.29 -5.84
N THR A 22 24.12 2.22 -5.99
CA THR A 22 24.84 2.88 -7.10
C THR A 22 24.41 2.31 -8.46
N ALA A 23 24.37 0.97 -8.58
CA ALA A 23 23.93 0.29 -9.79
C ALA A 23 22.45 0.58 -10.12
N SER A 24 21.59 0.65 -9.10
CA SER A 24 20.17 0.98 -9.30
C SER A 24 19.96 2.41 -9.81
N ILE A 25 20.71 3.39 -9.28
CA ILE A 25 20.62 4.80 -9.72
C ILE A 25 21.13 4.95 -11.15
N VAL A 26 22.32 4.41 -11.44
CA VAL A 26 22.92 4.48 -12.77
C VAL A 26 22.04 3.73 -13.78
N GLY A 27 21.58 2.53 -13.43
CA GLY A 27 20.71 1.73 -14.29
C GLY A 27 19.37 2.42 -14.59
N ALA A 28 18.70 2.98 -13.58
CA ALA A 28 17.43 3.68 -13.79
C ALA A 28 17.59 4.94 -14.67
N LEU A 29 18.66 5.72 -14.46
CA LEU A 29 18.91 6.94 -15.23
C LEU A 29 19.30 6.61 -16.68
N VAL A 30 20.27 5.72 -16.87
CA VAL A 30 20.79 5.37 -18.20
C VAL A 30 19.71 4.66 -19.03
N ILE A 31 19.01 3.67 -18.45
CA ILE A 31 17.95 2.95 -19.18
C ILE A 31 16.75 3.88 -19.44
N GLY A 32 16.39 4.73 -18.48
CA GLY A 32 15.32 5.70 -18.65
C GLY A 32 15.59 6.68 -19.80
N GLN A 33 16.80 7.27 -19.82
CA GLN A 33 17.21 8.18 -20.89
C GLN A 33 17.33 7.45 -22.24
N ALA A 34 17.98 6.28 -22.27
CA ALA A 34 18.14 5.51 -23.49
C ALA A 34 16.79 5.11 -24.10
N ALA A 35 15.81 4.72 -23.29
CA ALA A 35 14.49 4.35 -23.78
C ALA A 35 13.68 5.53 -24.31
N ILE A 36 13.86 6.74 -23.73
CA ILE A 36 13.25 7.96 -24.28
C ILE A 36 13.90 8.31 -25.62
N SER A 37 15.23 8.34 -25.68
CA SER A 37 15.98 8.67 -26.90
C SER A 37 15.77 7.65 -28.03
N ALA A 38 15.59 6.37 -27.69
CA ALA A 38 15.26 5.31 -28.64
C ALA A 38 13.79 5.30 -29.09
N GLY A 39 12.94 6.17 -28.53
CA GLY A 39 11.51 6.21 -28.84
C GLY A 39 10.71 5.02 -28.30
N LEU A 40 11.30 4.17 -27.45
CA LEU A 40 10.63 3.01 -26.84
C LEU A 40 9.65 3.43 -25.73
N ALA A 41 9.83 4.60 -25.13
CA ALA A 41 8.93 5.15 -24.13
C ALA A 41 8.86 6.69 -24.23
N SER A 42 7.71 7.27 -23.89
CA SER A 42 7.56 8.72 -23.78
C SER A 42 7.99 9.23 -22.40
N SER A 43 8.45 10.48 -22.32
CA SER A 43 8.85 11.12 -21.05
C SER A 43 7.75 11.05 -19.96
N PRO A 44 6.46 11.34 -20.25
CA PRO A 44 5.40 11.20 -19.25
C PRO A 44 5.21 9.76 -18.75
N MET A 45 5.39 8.77 -19.62
CA MET A 45 5.26 7.35 -19.26
C MET A 45 6.37 6.91 -18.29
N VAL A 46 7.62 7.32 -18.56
CA VAL A 46 8.76 7.06 -17.67
C VAL A 46 8.57 7.75 -16.31
N MET A 47 8.05 8.98 -16.30
CA MET A 47 7.75 9.71 -15.07
C MET A 47 6.73 8.97 -14.19
N VAL A 48 5.62 8.51 -14.78
CA VAL A 48 4.59 7.75 -14.04
C VAL A 48 5.15 6.43 -13.51
N ALA A 49 5.98 5.74 -14.29
CA ALA A 49 6.65 4.51 -13.85
C ALA A 49 7.57 4.76 -12.64
N ALA A 50 8.38 5.82 -12.69
CA ALA A 50 9.28 6.18 -11.59
C ALA A 50 8.52 6.56 -10.31
N LEU A 51 7.47 7.39 -10.44
CA LEU A 51 6.59 7.75 -9.32
C LEU A 51 5.99 6.51 -8.66
N THR A 52 5.47 5.59 -9.47
CA THR A 52 4.84 4.39 -8.92
C THR A 52 5.86 3.46 -8.24
N GLY A 53 7.08 3.37 -8.78
CA GLY A 53 8.20 2.67 -8.15
C GLY A 53 8.54 3.25 -6.77
N ILE A 54 8.60 4.58 -6.65
CA ILE A 54 8.87 5.27 -5.37
C ILE A 54 7.70 5.06 -4.39
N SER A 55 6.46 5.18 -4.85
CA SER A 55 5.27 4.95 -4.03
C SER A 55 5.20 3.52 -3.46
N SER A 56 5.81 2.53 -4.13
CA SER A 56 5.90 1.17 -3.60
C SER A 56 6.62 1.08 -2.24
N PHE A 57 7.48 2.04 -1.89
CA PHE A 57 8.18 2.06 -0.60
C PHE A 57 7.33 2.62 0.55
N MET A 58 6.18 3.23 0.27
CA MET A 58 5.26 3.73 1.30
C MET A 58 4.58 2.60 2.09
N ILE A 59 4.61 1.36 1.58
CA ILE A 59 3.98 0.21 2.23
C ILE A 59 4.95 -0.39 3.26
N PRO A 60 4.68 -0.25 4.57
CA PRO A 60 5.59 -0.73 5.62
C PRO A 60 5.60 -2.26 5.77
N ARG A 61 4.68 -2.97 5.09
CA ARG A 61 4.54 -4.43 5.15
C ARG A 61 5.10 -5.06 3.87
N PHE A 62 6.21 -5.78 4.01
CA PHE A 62 6.90 -6.41 2.87
C PHE A 62 6.01 -7.36 2.06
N THR A 63 5.25 -8.23 2.73
CA THR A 63 4.32 -9.18 2.09
C THR A 63 3.23 -8.49 1.27
N ALA A 64 2.64 -7.41 1.81
CA ALA A 64 1.67 -6.59 1.09
C ALA A 64 2.30 -5.85 -0.11
N GLY A 65 3.54 -5.38 0.06
CA GLY A 65 4.29 -4.73 -1.01
C GLY A 65 4.63 -5.66 -2.17
N ILE A 66 4.90 -6.94 -1.91
CA ILE A 66 5.10 -7.95 -2.96
C ILE A 66 3.78 -8.27 -3.66
N ALA A 67 2.70 -8.48 -2.91
CA ALA A 67 1.39 -8.80 -3.48
C ALA A 67 0.92 -7.72 -4.46
N LEU A 68 1.06 -6.44 -4.09
CA LEU A 68 0.68 -5.32 -4.95
C LEU A 68 1.55 -5.18 -6.20
N ARG A 69 2.84 -5.58 -6.14
CA ARG A 69 3.72 -5.62 -7.30
C ARG A 69 3.29 -6.67 -8.32
N TRP A 70 3.03 -7.89 -7.85
CA TRP A 70 2.53 -8.95 -8.72
C TRP A 70 1.17 -8.63 -9.33
N LEU A 71 0.30 -7.97 -8.57
CA LEU A 71 -1.02 -7.56 -9.04
C LEU A 71 -0.97 -6.51 -10.16
N ARG A 72 0.14 -5.79 -10.29
CA ARG A 72 0.32 -4.74 -11.28
C ARG A 72 0.42 -5.27 -12.70
N PHE A 73 1.06 -6.42 -12.90
CA PHE A 73 1.23 -7.00 -14.25
C PHE A 73 -0.12 -7.40 -14.89
N PRO A 74 -1.03 -8.13 -14.20
CA PRO A 74 -2.37 -8.39 -14.72
C PRO A 74 -3.15 -7.11 -15.05
N ILE A 75 -3.10 -6.08 -14.21
CA ILE A 75 -3.79 -4.81 -14.48
C ILE A 75 -3.24 -4.15 -15.74
N ILE A 76 -1.92 -4.17 -15.96
CA ILE A 76 -1.30 -3.59 -17.17
C ILE A 76 -1.70 -4.37 -18.42
N ILE A 77 -1.77 -5.70 -18.34
CA ILE A 77 -2.23 -6.54 -19.46
C ILE A 77 -3.70 -6.22 -19.79
N LEU A 78 -4.55 -6.13 -18.76
CA LEU A 78 -5.96 -5.76 -18.94
C LEU A 78 -6.10 -4.33 -19.50
N ALA A 79 -5.30 -3.37 -19.00
CA ALA A 79 -5.28 -2.01 -19.48
C ALA A 79 -4.79 -1.90 -20.93
N GLY A 80 -3.80 -2.70 -21.32
CA GLY A 80 -3.26 -2.72 -22.68
C GLY A 80 -4.21 -3.35 -23.70
N THR A 81 -5.02 -4.32 -23.28
CA THR A 81 -5.95 -5.04 -24.17
C THR A 81 -7.33 -4.40 -24.25
N LEU A 82 -7.88 -3.95 -23.12
CA LEU A 82 -9.25 -3.42 -23.00
C LEU A 82 -9.28 -1.93 -22.64
N GLY A 83 -8.13 -1.27 -22.54
CA GLY A 83 -8.05 0.15 -22.16
C GLY A 83 -8.57 0.40 -20.75
N LEU A 84 -9.32 1.50 -20.60
CA LEU A 84 -9.90 1.91 -19.32
C LEU A 84 -10.91 0.90 -18.76
N LEU A 85 -11.62 0.16 -19.63
CA LEU A 85 -12.52 -0.91 -19.22
C LEU A 85 -11.77 -2.05 -18.52
N GLY A 86 -10.59 -2.42 -19.04
CA GLY A 86 -9.74 -3.45 -18.42
C GLY A 86 -9.27 -3.05 -17.03
N ILE A 87 -8.92 -1.77 -16.84
CA ILE A 87 -8.57 -1.23 -15.52
C ILE A 87 -9.76 -1.33 -14.57
N MET A 88 -10.96 -0.90 -14.99
CA MET A 88 -12.16 -0.99 -14.15
C MET A 88 -12.47 -2.43 -13.75
N LEU A 89 -12.47 -3.36 -14.70
CA LEU A 89 -12.72 -4.78 -14.43
C LEU A 89 -11.67 -5.38 -13.49
N GLY A 90 -10.39 -5.05 -13.71
CA GLY A 90 -9.30 -5.49 -12.84
C GLY A 90 -9.48 -4.99 -11.41
N VAL A 91 -9.79 -3.70 -11.23
CA VAL A 91 -10.03 -3.10 -9.91
C VAL A 91 -11.24 -3.73 -9.22
N ILE A 92 -12.35 -3.92 -9.94
CA ILE A 92 -13.55 -4.57 -9.40
C ILE A 92 -13.21 -5.99 -8.94
N GLY A 93 -12.53 -6.79 -9.77
CA GLY A 93 -12.12 -8.15 -9.44
C GLY A 93 -11.26 -8.21 -8.16
N ILE A 94 -10.35 -7.25 -8.00
CA ILE A 94 -9.52 -7.12 -6.79
C ILE A 94 -10.37 -6.83 -5.56
N VAL A 95 -11.30 -5.87 -5.64
CA VAL A 95 -12.17 -5.51 -4.51
C VAL A 95 -13.07 -6.67 -4.10
N VAL A 96 -13.61 -7.40 -5.08
CA VAL A 96 -14.41 -8.61 -4.83
C VAL A 96 -13.57 -9.66 -4.11
N HIS A 97 -12.36 -9.94 -4.59
CA HIS A 97 -11.45 -10.88 -3.95
C HIS A 97 -11.15 -10.49 -2.49
N LEU A 98 -10.80 -9.23 -2.25
CA LEU A 98 -10.52 -8.71 -0.90
C LEU A 98 -11.75 -8.80 0.04
N SER A 99 -12.96 -8.72 -0.49
CA SER A 99 -14.21 -8.84 0.29
C SER A 99 -14.46 -10.26 0.81
N THR A 100 -13.98 -11.27 0.06
CA THR A 100 -14.08 -12.69 0.44
C THR A 100 -13.04 -13.09 1.48
N LEU A 101 -11.92 -12.38 1.57
CA LEU A 101 -10.85 -12.70 2.52
C LEU A 101 -11.29 -12.47 3.98
N ARG A 102 -10.95 -13.44 4.82
CA ARG A 102 -11.14 -13.42 6.27
C ARG A 102 -9.79 -13.66 6.95
N SER A 103 -9.49 -12.84 7.95
CA SER A 103 -8.29 -12.95 8.78
C SER A 103 -8.75 -13.27 10.21
N PHE A 104 -8.54 -14.51 10.66
CA PHE A 104 -9.05 -15.02 11.94
C PHE A 104 -10.55 -14.74 12.17
N GLY A 105 -11.37 -15.01 11.14
CA GLY A 105 -12.82 -14.76 11.17
C GLY A 105 -13.24 -13.31 10.92
N VAL A 106 -12.30 -12.36 10.82
CA VAL A 106 -12.58 -10.93 10.58
C VAL A 106 -12.45 -10.59 9.09
N PRO A 107 -13.41 -9.86 8.48
CA PRO A 107 -13.29 -9.36 7.09
C PRO A 107 -12.02 -8.53 6.87
N TYR A 108 -11.26 -8.84 5.82
CA TYR A 108 -10.02 -8.13 5.50
C TYR A 108 -10.25 -6.64 5.19
N LEU A 109 -11.36 -6.31 4.53
CA LEU A 109 -11.74 -4.94 4.18
C LEU A 109 -12.39 -4.15 5.33
N LYS A 110 -12.35 -4.61 6.58
CA LYS A 110 -12.89 -3.81 7.68
C LYS A 110 -12.07 -2.51 7.85
N PRO A 111 -12.71 -1.32 8.05
CA PRO A 111 -14.14 -1.03 8.25
C PRO A 111 -14.92 -0.64 6.99
N LEU A 112 -14.34 -0.81 5.80
CA LEU A 112 -15.01 -0.59 4.51
C LEU A 112 -16.12 -1.61 4.26
N ALA A 113 -15.91 -2.87 4.64
CA ALA A 113 -16.91 -3.93 4.54
C ALA A 113 -16.79 -4.89 5.74
N PRO A 114 -17.75 -4.90 6.69
CA PRO A 114 -18.99 -4.10 6.76
C PRO A 114 -18.74 -2.63 7.13
N LEU A 115 -19.48 -1.71 6.49
CA LEU A 115 -19.37 -0.27 6.71
C LEU A 115 -19.71 0.10 8.16
N LYS A 116 -18.70 0.56 8.92
CA LYS A 116 -18.87 1.17 10.24
C LYS A 116 -18.31 2.58 10.23
N VAL A 117 -19.17 3.58 9.97
CA VAL A 117 -18.80 5.00 9.81
C VAL A 117 -17.96 5.53 10.97
N ARG A 118 -18.34 5.22 12.22
CA ARG A 118 -17.60 5.63 13.42
C ARG A 118 -16.18 5.05 13.48
N SER A 119 -15.98 3.85 12.96
CA SER A 119 -14.67 3.19 12.88
C SER A 119 -13.86 3.61 11.66
N LEU A 120 -14.52 4.12 10.62
CA LEU A 120 -13.88 4.66 9.43
C LEU A 120 -13.09 5.93 9.77
N LEU A 121 -13.66 6.81 10.60
CA LEU A 121 -12.99 8.01 11.09
C LEU A 121 -11.75 7.68 11.92
N ASP A 122 -11.81 6.68 12.79
CA ASP A 122 -10.63 6.20 13.56
C ASP A 122 -9.56 5.53 12.69
N THR A 123 -9.91 5.09 11.47
CA THR A 123 -9.00 4.43 10.52
C THR A 123 -8.32 5.45 9.60
N ILE A 124 -9.08 6.44 9.12
CA ILE A 124 -8.56 7.52 8.25
C ILE A 124 -7.78 8.55 9.08
N VAL A 125 -8.33 8.94 10.24
CA VAL A 125 -7.72 9.90 11.16
C VAL A 125 -7.34 9.15 12.44
N ARG A 126 -6.03 8.95 12.63
CA ARG A 126 -5.53 8.22 13.79
C ARG A 126 -5.66 9.07 15.06
N SER A 127 -6.77 8.90 15.77
CA SER A 127 -7.04 9.55 17.05
C SER A 127 -5.98 9.15 18.12
N PRO A 128 -5.61 10.08 19.02
CA PRO A 128 -4.62 9.80 20.06
C PRO A 128 -5.09 8.67 20.98
N VAL A 129 -4.15 7.91 21.55
CA VAL A 129 -4.45 6.66 22.31
C VAL A 129 -5.43 6.94 23.46
N TRP A 130 -5.26 8.05 24.18
CA TRP A 130 -6.14 8.45 25.29
C TRP A 130 -7.59 8.74 24.88
N ALA A 131 -7.85 9.07 23.61
CA ALA A 131 -9.20 9.31 23.08
C ALA A 131 -9.90 8.00 22.63
N ARG A 132 -9.17 6.89 22.51
CA ARG A 132 -9.68 5.58 22.04
C ARG A 132 -10.10 4.67 23.18
N TYR A 133 -11.04 5.12 24.00
CA TYR A 133 -11.56 4.36 25.14
C TYR A 133 -12.64 3.33 24.75
N VAL A 134 -13.29 3.47 23.59
CA VAL A 134 -14.31 2.53 23.09
C VAL A 134 -13.67 1.46 22.20
N ARG A 135 -13.97 0.17 22.44
CA ARG A 135 -13.52 -0.91 21.54
C ARG A 135 -14.35 -0.96 20.27
N THR A 136 -13.70 -1.07 19.12
CA THR A 136 -14.38 -1.37 17.86
C THR A 136 -14.84 -2.84 17.84
N HIS A 137 -16.13 -3.10 18.10
CA HIS A 137 -16.67 -4.46 18.30
C HIS A 137 -16.54 -5.38 17.08
N LEU A 138 -16.14 -6.64 17.34
CA LEU A 138 -16.23 -7.80 16.43
C LEU A 138 -16.25 -9.17 17.14
N THR A 139 -15.61 -9.30 18.31
CA THR A 139 -15.49 -10.57 19.06
C THR A 139 -15.95 -10.36 20.50
N GLY A 140 -17.15 -10.86 20.82
CA GLY A 140 -17.70 -10.96 22.19
C GLY A 140 -18.23 -9.65 22.80
N GLU A 141 -19.45 -9.68 23.32
CA GLU A 141 -20.15 -8.54 23.93
C GLU A 141 -19.67 -8.17 25.35
N SER A 142 -18.76 -8.96 25.93
CA SER A 142 -18.52 -8.89 27.37
C SER A 142 -17.84 -7.61 27.85
N ASN A 143 -17.11 -6.86 27.00
CA ASN A 143 -16.39 -5.67 27.46
C ASN A 143 -16.30 -4.53 26.42
N LYS A 144 -17.12 -3.49 26.64
CA LYS A 144 -17.31 -2.32 25.76
C LYS A 144 -16.13 -1.35 25.77
N TYR A 145 -15.34 -1.30 26.83
CA TYR A 145 -14.26 -0.31 27.02
C TYR A 145 -12.88 -0.92 26.81
N LYS A 146 -12.04 -0.25 26.00
CA LYS A 146 -10.65 -0.65 25.74
C LYS A 146 -9.74 -0.24 26.90
N GLN A 147 -10.00 0.94 27.43
CA GLN A 147 -9.25 1.62 28.48
C GLN A 147 -10.23 2.46 29.31
N SER A 148 -9.87 2.74 30.57
CA SER A 148 -10.68 3.60 31.44
C SER A 148 -10.81 5.02 30.84
N PRO A 149 -12.00 5.64 30.88
CA PRO A 149 -12.18 7.02 30.44
C PRO A 149 -11.28 7.98 31.22
N GLY A 150 -10.84 9.08 30.61
CA GLY A 150 -10.12 10.15 31.30
C GLY A 150 -8.58 10.04 31.35
N LEU A 151 -7.97 9.22 30.49
CA LEU A 151 -6.50 9.08 30.37
C LEU A 151 -5.81 10.24 29.62
N LYS A 152 -6.46 11.40 29.48
CA LYS A 152 -5.84 12.58 28.85
C LYS A 152 -4.63 12.99 29.72
N PRO A 153 -3.41 13.04 29.15
CA PRO A 153 -2.24 13.54 29.86
C PRO A 153 -2.50 15.00 30.27
N GLY A 154 -2.26 15.32 31.54
CA GLY A 154 -2.42 16.65 32.09
C GLY A 154 -1.41 16.87 33.22
N PRO A 155 -1.06 18.14 33.52
CA PRO A 155 -0.05 18.47 34.54
C PRO A 155 -0.42 17.95 35.94
N GLU A 156 -1.70 17.74 36.24
CA GLU A 156 -2.19 17.19 37.52
C GLU A 156 -2.03 15.67 37.66
N LYS A 157 -1.65 14.96 36.58
CA LYS A 157 -1.60 13.48 36.52
C LYS A 157 -0.20 12.91 36.38
N GLY A 158 0.84 13.76 36.47
CA GLY A 158 2.24 13.36 36.48
C GLY A 158 2.81 13.47 37.90
N GLY A 159 2.67 12.39 38.67
CA GLY A 159 3.33 12.21 39.95
C GLY A 159 4.10 10.90 39.91
N ASP A 160 5.30 10.97 39.32
CA ASP A 160 6.53 10.20 39.55
C ASP A 160 7.66 10.85 38.74
#